data_AF-A0A947HND8-F1
#
_entry.id   AF-A0A947HND8-F1
#
_cell.length_a   1.000
_cell.length_b   1.000
_cell.length_c   1.000
_cell.angle_alpha   90.00
_cell.angle_beta   90.00
_cell.angle_gamma   90.00
#
_symmetry.space_group_name_H-M   'P 1'
#
loop_
_entity.id
_entity.type
_entity.pdbx_description
1 polymer ?
#
loop_
_entity_poly.entity_id
_entity_poly.type
_entity_poly.pdbx_seq_one_letter_code
_entity_poly.pdbx_strand_id
1 'polypeptide(L)'
;MNVRGAGWLARVFGPRGERVWLPLLSISLLLVMGEVVCRVFGLADDLDHDFRFFIRNVDGDVEETFNQEDALLMWAPRPGYSAGQLRIDDAGFRVGGERGATSDDALRVALLGDSTTFGIDVPFEATFGARLGARSGGRLQILNAGVTGYTSTQALARYRRDVRPWKPDVVVLQAGINDPVARFWLSDDQIMEERIPGPIAALLNRWLLRSHFFRVIRSATLALLGRPSAPGPDVPRVGSERLADNVRALAEDVVSDGGRLVLLVSPVSPAAAGWPRLAEVQRYRAILAAEARAVGAVVVEVSELMEATGDSALFLDTVHPNARGHDRLAAALLPVLTP
;
A
#
# COMPACT_ATOMS: atom_id res chain seq x y z
N MET A 1 20.30 50.75 -30.96
CA MET A 1 19.53 49.76 -30.19
C MET A 1 18.55 49.09 -31.13
N ASN A 2 18.82 47.84 -31.53
CA ASN A 2 17.98 47.11 -32.48
C ASN A 2 17.66 45.74 -31.87
N VAL A 3 16.38 45.51 -31.57
CA VAL A 3 15.89 44.34 -30.84
C VAL A 3 15.94 43.11 -31.75
N ARG A 4 17.07 42.39 -31.73
CA ARG A 4 17.25 41.08 -32.40
C ARG A 4 16.79 39.92 -31.50
N GLY A 5 15.58 40.01 -30.94
CA GLY A 5 15.02 38.97 -30.06
C GLY A 5 13.80 38.22 -30.64
N ALA A 6 13.06 38.83 -31.57
CA ALA A 6 11.76 38.30 -31.99
C ALA A 6 11.81 37.26 -33.12
N GLY A 7 12.97 37.03 -33.74
CA GLY A 7 13.09 36.23 -34.97
C GLY A 7 13.14 34.71 -34.79
N TRP A 8 13.39 34.20 -33.57
CA TRP A 8 13.53 32.75 -33.36
C TRP A 8 12.18 32.05 -33.20
N LEU A 9 11.25 32.63 -32.45
CA LEU A 9 9.89 32.08 -32.27
C LEU A 9 9.09 32.04 -33.58
N ALA A 10 9.27 33.04 -34.45
CA ALA A 10 8.60 33.11 -35.76
C ALA A 10 9.12 32.10 -36.80
N ARG A 11 10.32 31.53 -36.61
CA ARG A 11 10.91 30.54 -37.52
C ARG A 11 10.54 29.09 -37.19
N VAL A 12 10.17 28.81 -35.95
CA VAL A 12 9.75 27.45 -35.53
C VAL A 12 8.28 27.20 -35.86
N PHE A 13 7.45 28.25 -35.89
CA PHE A 13 6.01 28.13 -36.10
C PHE A 13 5.57 29.05 -37.25
N GLY A 14 5.28 28.49 -38.42
CA GLY A 14 4.77 29.24 -39.58
C GLY A 14 3.38 29.88 -39.33
N PRO A 15 2.74 30.53 -40.32
CA PRO A 15 1.49 31.31 -40.15
C PRO A 15 0.25 30.54 -39.66
N ARG A 16 0.37 29.23 -39.40
CA ARG A 16 -0.63 28.40 -38.71
C ARG A 16 -0.39 28.25 -37.20
N GLY A 17 0.78 28.66 -36.69
CA GLY A 17 1.20 28.54 -35.30
C GLY A 17 0.51 29.51 -34.34
N GLU A 18 0.14 30.71 -34.79
CA GLU A 18 -0.57 31.71 -33.97
C GLU A 18 -1.95 31.24 -33.49
N ARG A 19 -2.57 30.29 -34.20
CA ARG A 19 -3.91 29.78 -33.89
C ARG A 19 -3.94 28.68 -32.82
N VAL A 20 -2.79 28.06 -32.51
CA VAL A 20 -2.70 26.97 -31.54
C VAL A 20 -2.38 27.48 -30.13
N TRP A 21 -1.67 28.60 -30.02
CA TRP A 21 -1.28 29.17 -28.73
C TRP A 21 -2.46 29.76 -27.94
N LEU A 22 -3.45 30.37 -28.60
CA LEU A 22 -4.63 30.94 -27.92
C LEU A 22 -5.49 29.88 -27.21
N PRO A 23 -5.84 28.73 -27.84
CA PRO A 23 -6.47 27.61 -27.15
C PRO A 23 -5.61 27.04 -26.01
N LEU A 24 -4.31 26.84 -26.24
CA LEU A 24 -3.42 26.31 -25.21
C LEU A 24 -3.35 27.25 -24.00
N LEU A 25 -3.20 28.55 -24.23
CA LEU A 25 -3.19 29.57 -23.18
C LEU A 25 -4.52 29.60 -22.42
N SER A 26 -5.66 29.52 -23.14
CA SER A 26 -6.98 29.48 -22.52
C SER A 26 -7.16 28.24 -21.64
N ILE A 27 -6.73 27.06 -22.10
CA ILE A 27 -6.77 25.83 -21.32
C ILE A 27 -5.86 25.95 -20.10
N SER A 28 -4.64 26.44 -20.26
CA SER A 28 -3.71 26.65 -19.14
C SER A 28 -4.28 27.62 -18.10
N LEU A 29 -4.88 28.73 -18.53
CA LEU A 29 -5.53 29.70 -17.63
C LEU A 29 -6.71 29.07 -16.89
N LEU A 30 -7.54 28.28 -17.57
CA LEU A 30 -8.64 27.55 -16.93
C LEU A 30 -8.13 26.58 -15.86
N LEU A 31 -7.11 25.78 -16.18
CA LEU A 31 -6.54 24.80 -15.25
C LEU A 31 -5.93 25.50 -14.03
N VAL A 32 -5.18 26.59 -14.23
CA VAL A 32 -4.57 27.35 -13.13
C VAL A 32 -5.63 28.04 -12.27
N MET A 33 -6.59 28.72 -12.90
CA MET A 33 -7.63 29.45 -12.18
C MET A 33 -8.55 28.48 -11.42
N GLY A 34 -8.92 27.35 -12.04
CA GLY A 34 -9.66 26.29 -11.39
C GLY A 34 -8.92 25.73 -10.19
N GLU A 35 -7.61 25.45 -10.31
CA GLU A 35 -6.80 24.96 -9.19
C GLU A 35 -6.73 25.96 -8.04
N VAL A 36 -6.53 27.25 -8.34
CA VAL A 36 -6.51 28.31 -7.33
C VAL A 36 -7.84 28.40 -6.59
N VAL A 37 -8.96 28.42 -7.32
CA VAL A 37 -10.30 28.46 -6.72
C VAL A 37 -10.52 27.25 -5.84
N CYS A 38 -10.26 26.04 -6.33
CA CYS A 38 -10.49 24.82 -5.54
C CYS A 38 -9.61 24.76 -4.28
N ARG A 39 -8.38 25.28 -4.32
CA ARG A 39 -7.50 25.36 -3.13
C ARG A 39 -7.97 26.40 -2.12
N VAL A 40 -8.32 27.61 -2.59
CA VAL A 40 -8.74 28.72 -1.70
C VAL A 40 -10.02 28.36 -0.94
N PHE A 41 -10.94 27.65 -1.60
CA PHE A 41 -12.23 27.29 -1.02
C PHE A 41 -12.30 25.84 -0.48
N GLY A 42 -11.18 25.09 -0.49
CA GLY A 42 -11.15 23.70 0.00
C GLY A 42 -12.10 22.75 -0.74
N LEU A 43 -12.47 23.05 -1.99
CA LEU A 43 -13.53 22.35 -2.71
C LEU A 43 -13.24 20.87 -2.99
N ALA A 44 -11.98 20.45 -2.87
CA ALA A 44 -11.56 19.07 -3.10
C ALA A 44 -11.12 18.34 -1.83
N ASP A 45 -11.18 18.99 -0.66
CA ASP A 45 -10.60 18.45 0.57
C ASP A 45 -11.38 17.22 1.05
N ASP A 46 -12.69 17.20 0.76
CA ASP A 46 -13.58 16.08 1.06
C ASP A 46 -13.94 15.23 -0.18
N LEU A 47 -13.48 15.54 -1.40
CA LEU A 47 -13.94 14.87 -2.63
C LEU A 47 -13.37 13.46 -2.86
N ASP A 48 -12.71 12.87 -1.86
CA ASP A 48 -12.31 11.46 -1.86
C ASP A 48 -13.51 10.48 -1.76
N HIS A 49 -14.77 10.96 -1.81
CA HIS A 49 -15.97 10.12 -1.68
C HIS A 49 -16.11 9.06 -2.78
N ASP A 50 -15.66 9.33 -4.01
CA ASP A 50 -15.69 8.33 -5.09
C ASP A 50 -14.68 7.21 -4.86
N PHE A 51 -13.49 7.56 -4.39
CA PHE A 51 -12.45 6.63 -3.97
C PHE A 51 -12.91 5.80 -2.77
N ARG A 52 -13.45 6.43 -1.72
CA ARG A 52 -14.02 5.75 -0.56
C ARG A 52 -15.10 4.74 -0.94
N PHE A 53 -15.94 5.04 -1.92
CA PHE A 53 -16.95 4.09 -2.40
C PHE A 53 -16.35 2.87 -3.12
N PHE A 54 -15.44 3.08 -4.08
CA PHE A 54 -14.80 1.98 -4.79
C PHE A 54 -14.03 1.09 -3.81
N ILE A 55 -13.29 1.71 -2.90
CA ILE A 55 -12.58 0.94 -1.90
C ILE A 55 -13.52 0.28 -0.91
N ARG A 56 -14.62 0.89 -0.45
CA ARG A 56 -15.59 0.20 0.43
C ARG A 56 -16.02 -1.16 -0.15
N ASN A 57 -16.11 -1.25 -1.47
CA ASN A 57 -16.43 -2.49 -2.18
C ASN A 57 -15.21 -3.40 -2.40
N VAL A 58 -13.99 -2.97 -2.12
CA VAL A 58 -12.76 -3.79 -2.19
C VAL A 58 -12.27 -4.18 -0.78
N ASP A 59 -12.27 -3.25 0.15
CA ASP A 59 -11.85 -3.40 1.55
C ASP A 59 -12.46 -2.32 2.48
N GLY A 60 -12.84 -2.72 3.69
CA GLY A 60 -13.49 -1.86 4.69
C GLY A 60 -12.47 -1.08 5.51
N ASP A 61 -11.25 -1.62 5.64
CA ASP A 61 -10.20 -1.10 6.52
C ASP A 61 -9.41 0.06 5.89
N VAL A 62 -9.88 0.56 4.75
CA VAL A 62 -9.19 1.59 3.95
C VAL A 62 -9.95 2.93 3.98
N GLU A 63 -11.15 2.98 4.57
CA GLU A 63 -11.82 4.24 4.90
C GLU A 63 -11.08 5.08 5.94
N GLU A 64 -10.06 4.48 6.54
CA GLU A 64 -9.08 5.14 7.35
C GLU A 64 -8.59 6.43 6.70
N THR A 65 -8.84 7.55 7.38
CA THR A 65 -8.52 8.92 6.91
C THR A 65 -7.05 9.15 6.59
N PHE A 66 -6.19 8.21 6.97
CA PHE A 66 -4.77 8.19 6.68
C PHE A 66 -4.39 7.53 5.35
N ASN A 67 -5.33 6.99 4.58
CA ASN A 67 -5.08 6.45 3.24
C ASN A 67 -5.56 7.40 2.13
N GLN A 68 -4.94 7.30 0.95
CA GLN A 68 -5.27 8.06 -0.26
C GLN A 68 -5.22 7.17 -1.50
N GLU A 69 -5.81 7.64 -2.60
CA GLU A 69 -5.78 6.92 -3.87
C GLU A 69 -4.38 6.82 -4.45
N ASP A 70 -4.08 5.65 -5.01
CA ASP A 70 -2.87 5.43 -5.77
C ASP A 70 -3.14 4.61 -7.03
N ALA A 71 -2.71 5.11 -8.18
CA ALA A 71 -2.94 4.44 -9.46
C ALA A 71 -2.25 3.08 -9.56
N LEU A 72 -1.09 2.89 -8.90
CA LEU A 72 -0.33 1.64 -8.94
C LEU A 72 -0.72 0.69 -7.82
N LEU A 73 -0.96 1.21 -6.62
CA LEU A 73 -1.25 0.39 -5.43
C LEU A 73 -2.73 0.29 -5.09
N MET A 74 -3.61 0.87 -5.92
CA MET A 74 -5.02 1.17 -5.64
C MET A 74 -5.21 2.23 -4.53
N TRP A 75 -4.55 2.06 -3.38
CA TRP A 75 -4.43 3.04 -2.31
C TRP A 75 -3.05 2.97 -1.65
N ALA A 76 -2.66 4.05 -0.98
CA ALA A 76 -1.44 4.12 -0.17
C ALA A 76 -1.63 5.04 1.05
N PRO A 77 -0.83 4.90 2.12
CA PRO A 77 -0.83 5.85 3.22
C PRO A 77 -0.52 7.27 2.74
N ARG A 78 -1.23 8.27 3.27
CA ARG A 78 -1.05 9.70 3.00
C ARG A 78 0.31 10.15 3.57
N PRO A 79 1.25 10.60 2.71
CA PRO A 79 2.53 11.13 3.18
C PRO A 79 2.36 12.27 4.17
N GLY A 80 3.13 12.26 5.26
CA GLY A 80 3.09 13.29 6.29
C GLY A 80 1.83 13.28 7.17
N TYR A 81 0.97 12.27 7.06
CA TYR A 81 -0.25 12.19 7.86
C TYR A 81 0.07 12.06 9.36
N SER A 82 -0.63 12.86 10.16
CA SER A 82 -0.45 12.93 11.60
C SER A 82 -1.79 13.23 12.29
N ALA A 83 -2.34 12.23 12.97
CA ALA A 83 -3.53 12.39 13.80
C ALA A 83 -3.50 11.41 14.99
N GLY A 84 -3.85 11.87 16.19
CA GLY A 84 -3.79 11.04 17.40
C GLY A 84 -2.38 10.47 17.63
N GLN A 85 -2.27 9.15 17.76
CA GLN A 85 -1.01 8.40 17.87
C GLN A 85 -0.47 7.89 16.52
N LEU A 86 -1.21 8.08 15.43
CA LEU A 86 -0.79 7.61 14.11
C LEU A 86 0.07 8.66 13.41
N ARG A 87 1.23 8.22 12.91
CA ARG A 87 2.16 9.04 12.13
C ARG A 87 2.61 8.25 10.90
N ILE A 88 2.59 8.92 9.75
CA ILE A 88 3.11 8.44 8.48
C ILE A 88 4.12 9.47 8.00
N ASP A 89 5.31 9.03 7.63
CA ASP A 89 6.35 9.92 7.13
C ASP A 89 6.10 10.38 5.68
N ASP A 90 6.96 11.26 5.18
CA ASP A 90 6.84 11.82 3.82
C ASP A 90 7.03 10.81 2.69
N ALA A 91 7.54 9.61 2.99
CA ALA A 91 7.63 8.51 2.03
C ALA A 91 6.47 7.50 2.17
N GLY A 92 5.51 7.76 3.07
CA GLY A 92 4.32 6.93 3.23
C GLY A 92 4.52 5.69 4.09
N PHE A 93 5.53 5.66 4.98
CA PHE A 93 5.72 4.57 5.95
C PHE A 93 5.26 4.94 7.34
N ARG A 94 4.82 3.94 8.10
CA ARG A 94 4.38 4.15 9.48
C ARG A 94 5.59 4.35 10.39
N VAL A 95 5.55 5.38 11.23
CA VAL A 95 6.65 5.77 12.13
C VAL A 95 6.15 6.14 13.53
N GLY A 96 7.05 6.14 14.52
CA GLY A 96 6.80 6.69 15.87
C GLY A 96 7.35 8.10 16.07
N GLY A 97 8.08 8.61 15.08
CA GLY A 97 8.79 9.90 15.10
C GLY A 97 9.60 10.07 13.82
N GLU A 98 10.62 10.93 13.84
CA GLU A 98 11.54 11.06 12.71
C GLU A 98 12.31 9.76 12.49
N ARG A 99 12.46 9.35 11.22
CA ARG A 99 13.32 8.22 10.89
C ARG A 99 14.77 8.63 11.13
N GLY A 100 15.47 7.88 11.97
CA GLY A 100 16.91 8.01 12.11
C GLY A 100 17.61 7.77 10.77
N ALA A 101 18.80 8.36 10.60
CA ALA A 101 19.65 8.09 9.45
C ALA A 101 19.90 6.58 9.31
N THR A 102 20.04 6.10 8.07
CA THR A 102 20.49 4.73 7.83
C THR A 102 21.87 4.53 8.43
N SER A 103 22.03 3.46 9.19
CA SER A 103 23.32 3.03 9.73
C SER A 103 23.84 1.89 8.89
N ASP A 104 25.07 2.01 8.38
CA ASP A 104 25.72 0.92 7.63
C ASP A 104 26.01 -0.30 8.53
N ASP A 105 26.04 -0.11 9.85
CA ASP A 105 26.27 -1.18 10.84
C ASP A 105 24.97 -1.91 11.25
N ALA A 106 23.80 -1.40 10.87
CA ALA A 106 22.51 -2.00 11.24
C ALA A 106 21.91 -2.81 10.08
N LEU A 107 21.36 -3.99 10.41
CA LEU A 107 20.62 -4.79 9.44
C LEU A 107 19.30 -4.10 9.11
N ARG A 108 19.09 -3.78 7.83
CA ARG A 108 17.88 -3.12 7.34
C ARG A 108 16.79 -4.15 7.07
N VAL A 109 15.72 -4.08 7.83
CA VAL A 109 14.58 -4.98 7.73
C VAL A 109 13.34 -4.20 7.29
N ALA A 110 12.81 -4.54 6.12
CA ALA A 110 11.54 -4.01 5.65
C ALA A 110 10.41 -4.98 5.98
N LEU A 111 9.34 -4.47 6.59
CA LEU A 111 8.13 -5.21 6.89
C LEU A 111 7.08 -4.87 5.84
N LEU A 112 6.71 -5.85 5.03
CA LEU A 112 5.69 -5.73 3.98
C LEU A 112 4.48 -6.55 4.32
N GLY A 113 3.30 -5.95 4.16
CA GLY A 113 2.08 -6.67 4.46
C GLY A 113 0.86 -5.80 4.59
N ASP A 114 -0.09 -6.32 5.34
CA ASP A 114 -1.42 -5.75 5.51
C ASP A 114 -1.57 -4.91 6.80
N SER A 115 -2.80 -4.83 7.31
CA SER A 115 -3.18 -4.18 8.57
C SER A 115 -2.47 -4.74 9.79
N THR A 116 -2.13 -6.03 9.82
CA THR A 116 -1.36 -6.63 10.93
C THR A 116 0.09 -6.16 10.89
N THR A 117 0.69 -6.06 9.71
CA THR A 117 2.03 -5.46 9.55
C THR A 117 2.03 -3.98 9.89
N PHE A 118 1.03 -3.24 9.41
CA PHE A 118 0.84 -1.84 9.76
C PHE A 118 0.69 -1.69 11.28
N GLY A 119 -0.04 -2.60 11.94
CA GLY A 119 -0.38 -2.56 13.36
C GLY A 119 -1.62 -1.71 13.63
N ILE A 120 -2.66 -1.85 12.81
CA ILE A 120 -3.91 -1.08 12.96
C ILE A 120 -4.42 -1.16 14.41
N ASP A 121 -4.91 -0.05 14.94
CA ASP A 121 -5.40 0.09 16.33
C ASP A 121 -4.40 -0.27 17.45
N VAL A 122 -3.11 -0.40 17.11
CA VAL A 122 -2.02 -0.63 18.06
C VAL A 122 -1.10 0.59 18.09
N PRO A 123 -0.72 1.14 19.26
CA PRO A 123 0.27 2.21 19.35
C PRO A 123 1.58 1.83 18.66
N PHE A 124 2.30 2.78 18.06
CA PHE A 124 3.48 2.48 17.23
C PHE A 124 4.53 1.64 17.99
N GLU A 125 4.85 2.02 19.22
CA GLU A 125 5.83 1.37 20.08
C GLU A 125 5.42 -0.07 20.46
N ALA A 126 4.13 -0.37 20.37
CA ALA A 126 3.56 -1.68 20.62
C ALA A 126 3.49 -2.56 19.37
N THR A 127 3.76 -2.03 18.17
CA THR A 127 3.84 -2.83 16.95
C THR A 127 5.03 -3.78 17.01
N PHE A 128 4.94 -4.92 16.32
CA PHE A 128 6.02 -5.91 16.34
C PHE A 128 7.30 -5.35 15.71
N GLY A 129 7.17 -4.47 14.71
CA GLY A 129 8.30 -3.78 14.09
C GLY A 129 9.06 -2.88 15.07
N ALA A 130 8.35 -2.00 15.80
CA ALA A 130 8.99 -1.15 16.80
C ALA A 130 9.68 -1.99 17.90
N ARG A 131 9.04 -3.09 18.32
CA ARG A 131 9.60 -4.00 19.33
C ARG A 131 10.82 -4.77 18.84
N LEU A 132 10.87 -5.18 17.57
CA LEU A 132 12.06 -5.79 16.98
C LEU A 132 13.26 -4.83 17.04
N GLY A 133 13.04 -3.56 16.62
CA GLY A 133 14.06 -2.51 16.71
C GLY A 133 14.57 -2.34 18.15
N ALA A 134 13.65 -2.17 19.11
CA ALA A 134 13.99 -2.01 20.53
C ALA A 134 14.73 -3.21 21.13
N ARG A 135 14.22 -4.44 20.92
CA ARG A 135 14.81 -5.69 21.46
C ARG A 135 16.17 -6.02 20.87
N SER A 136 16.44 -5.59 19.64
CA SER A 136 17.73 -5.76 19.00
C SER A 136 18.82 -4.82 19.54
N GLY A 137 18.46 -3.85 20.37
CA GLY A 137 19.38 -2.79 20.82
C GLY A 137 19.79 -1.84 19.69
N GLY A 138 18.94 -1.65 18.69
CA GLY A 138 19.23 -0.81 17.51
C GLY A 138 20.01 -1.51 16.39
N ARG A 139 20.34 -2.80 16.54
CA ARG A 139 20.99 -3.60 15.48
C ARG A 139 20.11 -3.86 14.27
N LEU A 140 18.79 -3.79 14.44
CA LEU A 140 17.81 -3.87 13.35
C LEU A 140 17.23 -2.48 13.09
N GLN A 141 17.45 -1.96 11.88
CA GLN A 141 16.75 -0.78 11.40
C GLN A 141 15.45 -1.26 10.73
N ILE A 142 14.29 -0.87 11.26
CA ILE A 142 13.00 -1.38 10.81
C ILE A 142 12.27 -0.34 9.95
N LEU A 143 11.87 -0.74 8.75
CA LEU A 143 10.96 0.01 7.89
C LEU A 143 9.58 -0.66 7.91
N ASN A 144 8.59 -0.05 8.58
CA ASN A 144 7.22 -0.56 8.55
C ASN A 144 6.49 -0.08 7.28
N ALA A 145 6.43 -0.96 6.28
CA ALA A 145 5.77 -0.72 5.01
C ALA A 145 4.43 -1.45 4.87
N GLY A 146 3.85 -1.94 5.97
CA GLY A 146 2.49 -2.48 5.98
C GLY A 146 1.45 -1.43 5.59
N VAL A 147 0.34 -1.87 4.99
CA VAL A 147 -0.79 -1.00 4.64
C VAL A 147 -2.08 -1.78 4.85
N THR A 148 -3.09 -1.16 5.48
CA THR A 148 -4.36 -1.84 5.74
C THR A 148 -5.01 -2.37 4.45
N GLY A 149 -5.54 -3.59 4.53
CA GLY A 149 -6.23 -4.26 3.42
C GLY A 149 -5.35 -4.75 2.27
N TYR A 150 -4.02 -4.67 2.37
CA TYR A 150 -3.14 -5.09 1.28
C TYR A 150 -3.18 -6.61 1.04
N THR A 151 -3.17 -6.99 -0.24
CA THR A 151 -3.00 -8.37 -0.72
C THR A 151 -1.54 -8.64 -1.10
N SER A 152 -1.22 -9.89 -1.47
CA SER A 152 0.11 -10.21 -2.02
C SER A 152 0.46 -9.42 -3.28
N THR A 153 -0.53 -9.12 -4.15
CA THR A 153 -0.31 -8.30 -5.36
C THR A 153 0.10 -6.88 -4.99
N GLN A 154 -0.60 -6.26 -4.03
CA GLN A 154 -0.25 -4.92 -3.56
C GLN A 154 1.09 -4.88 -2.80
N ALA A 155 1.39 -5.91 -2.01
CA ALA A 155 2.67 -6.04 -1.30
C ALA A 155 3.85 -6.11 -2.28
N LEU A 156 3.75 -6.90 -3.35
CA LEU A 156 4.76 -6.96 -4.42
C LEU A 156 4.92 -5.62 -5.13
N ALA A 157 3.82 -4.97 -5.51
CA ALA A 157 3.87 -3.66 -6.16
C ALA A 157 4.50 -2.59 -5.24
N ARG A 158 4.19 -2.61 -3.95
CA ARG A 158 4.77 -1.71 -2.95
C ARG A 158 6.25 -2.00 -2.69
N TYR A 159 6.67 -3.26 -2.72
CA TYR A 159 8.10 -3.60 -2.68
C TYR A 159 8.85 -2.87 -3.80
N ARG A 160 8.43 -3.12 -5.04
CA ARG A 160 9.08 -2.62 -6.25
C ARG A 160 9.13 -1.09 -6.28
N ARG A 161 8.05 -0.43 -5.85
CA ARG A 161 7.92 1.02 -5.93
C ARG A 161 8.57 1.77 -4.76
N ASP A 162 8.27 1.36 -3.53
CA ASP A 162 8.55 2.17 -2.33
C ASP A 162 9.69 1.61 -1.49
N VAL A 163 9.79 0.29 -1.37
CA VAL A 163 10.72 -0.36 -0.43
C VAL A 163 12.07 -0.64 -1.07
N ARG A 164 12.09 -1.09 -2.32
CA ARG A 164 13.32 -1.43 -3.07
C ARG A 164 14.39 -0.33 -3.04
N PRO A 165 14.06 0.98 -3.17
CA PRO A 165 15.06 2.05 -3.07
C PRO A 165 15.79 2.15 -1.72
N TRP A 166 15.15 1.67 -0.63
CA TRP A 166 15.76 1.64 0.71
C TRP A 166 16.77 0.50 0.88
N LYS A 167 16.84 -0.43 -0.10
CA LYS A 167 17.77 -1.56 -0.18
C LYS A 167 17.76 -2.43 1.10
N PRO A 168 16.61 -3.00 1.51
CA PRO A 168 16.57 -3.85 2.70
C PRO A 168 17.47 -5.09 2.56
N ASP A 169 18.16 -5.45 3.64
CA ASP A 169 18.94 -6.70 3.71
C ASP A 169 18.01 -7.90 3.99
N VAL A 170 16.89 -7.64 4.67
CA VAL A 170 15.82 -8.62 4.90
C VAL A 170 14.47 -7.99 4.60
N VAL A 171 13.64 -8.73 3.85
CA VAL A 171 12.23 -8.39 3.65
C VAL A 171 11.39 -9.42 4.38
N VAL A 172 10.55 -8.97 5.30
CA VAL A 172 9.55 -9.80 5.98
C VAL A 172 8.20 -9.57 5.30
N LEU A 173 7.67 -10.59 4.63
CA LEU A 173 6.33 -10.58 4.08
C LEU A 173 5.34 -11.16 5.09
N GLN A 174 4.23 -10.46 5.32
CA GLN A 174 3.04 -10.98 6.00
C GLN A 174 1.82 -10.57 5.17
N ALA A 175 1.21 -11.53 4.48
CA ALA A 175 0.08 -11.31 3.57
C ALA A 175 -0.82 -12.56 3.52
N GLY A 176 -1.79 -12.60 2.61
CA GLY A 176 -2.59 -13.79 2.32
C GLY A 176 -3.96 -13.84 3.00
N ILE A 177 -4.22 -13.03 4.04
CA ILE A 177 -5.56 -12.95 4.66
C ILE A 177 -6.56 -12.21 3.76
N ASN A 178 -6.10 -11.18 3.04
CA ASN A 178 -6.95 -10.35 2.17
C ASN A 178 -7.08 -10.91 0.75
N ASP A 179 -6.16 -11.77 0.32
CA ASP A 179 -6.14 -12.39 -1.01
C ASP A 179 -7.44 -13.14 -1.37
N PRO A 180 -8.00 -14.02 -0.51
CA PRO A 180 -9.25 -14.73 -0.82
C PRO A 180 -10.52 -13.88 -0.63
N VAL A 181 -10.40 -12.62 -0.23
CA VAL A 181 -11.57 -11.75 0.00
C VAL A 181 -12.22 -11.46 -1.34
N ALA A 182 -13.45 -11.94 -1.54
CA ALA A 182 -14.32 -11.50 -2.62
C ALA A 182 -15.24 -10.39 -2.08
N ARG A 183 -15.06 -9.17 -2.58
CA ARG A 183 -15.95 -8.02 -2.33
C ARG A 183 -16.31 -7.27 -3.62
N PHE A 184 -15.56 -7.53 -4.70
CA PHE A 184 -15.72 -6.91 -6.01
C PHE A 184 -15.74 -7.98 -7.10
N TRP A 185 -16.21 -7.62 -8.30
CA TRP A 185 -16.28 -8.52 -9.46
C TRP A 185 -15.00 -8.61 -10.28
N LEU A 186 -13.95 -7.91 -9.83
CA LEU A 186 -12.63 -7.89 -10.43
C LEU A 186 -11.60 -8.32 -9.40
N SER A 187 -10.59 -9.07 -9.84
CA SER A 187 -9.37 -9.29 -9.06
C SER A 187 -8.54 -8.00 -8.97
N ASP A 188 -7.60 -7.95 -8.04
CA ASP A 188 -6.65 -6.84 -7.90
C ASP A 188 -5.87 -6.61 -9.19
N ASP A 189 -5.51 -7.67 -9.93
CA ASP A 189 -4.84 -7.54 -11.24
C ASP A 189 -5.72 -6.86 -12.26
N GLN A 190 -6.98 -7.27 -12.36
CA GLN A 190 -7.94 -6.64 -13.26
C GLN A 190 -8.17 -5.18 -12.87
N ILE A 191 -8.25 -4.86 -11.57
CA ILE A 191 -8.36 -3.48 -11.10
C ILE A 191 -7.11 -2.67 -11.48
N MET A 192 -5.92 -3.24 -11.31
CA MET A 192 -4.66 -2.58 -11.67
C MET A 192 -4.55 -2.40 -13.19
N GLU A 193 -4.90 -3.39 -14.00
CA GLU A 193 -4.88 -3.32 -15.47
C GLU A 193 -5.93 -2.36 -16.03
N GLU A 194 -7.17 -2.41 -15.54
CA GLU A 194 -8.24 -1.50 -15.97
C GLU A 194 -7.96 -0.04 -15.56
N ARG A 195 -7.34 0.19 -14.38
CA ARG A 195 -6.96 1.55 -13.92
C ARG A 195 -5.70 2.10 -14.58
N ILE A 196 -4.85 1.25 -15.14
CA ILE A 196 -3.56 1.66 -15.70
C ILE A 196 -3.58 1.40 -17.21
N PRO A 197 -3.92 2.39 -18.05
CA PRO A 197 -3.76 2.32 -19.52
C PRO A 197 -2.29 2.18 -20.00
N GLY A 198 -1.36 1.81 -19.12
CA GLY A 198 0.09 1.78 -19.29
C GLY A 198 0.83 2.68 -18.29
N PRO A 199 2.16 2.52 -18.14
CA PRO A 199 2.97 3.22 -17.14
C PRO A 199 2.91 4.75 -17.28
N ILE A 200 2.82 5.28 -18.50
CA ILE A 200 2.67 6.72 -18.75
C ILE A 200 1.33 7.23 -18.20
N ALA A 201 0.24 6.48 -18.42
CA ALA A 201 -1.08 6.86 -17.93
C ALA A 201 -1.13 6.81 -16.40
N ALA A 202 -0.48 5.84 -15.75
CA ALA A 202 -0.35 5.81 -14.28
C ALA A 202 0.40 7.03 -13.73
N LEU A 203 1.50 7.44 -14.37
CA LEU A 203 2.26 8.64 -14.01
C LEU A 203 1.42 9.91 -14.18
N LEU A 204 0.70 10.03 -15.30
CA LEU A 204 -0.18 11.16 -15.56
C LEU A 204 -1.35 11.21 -14.56
N ASN A 205 -2.02 10.08 -14.31
CA ASN A 205 -3.11 10.00 -13.34
C ASN A 205 -2.63 10.39 -11.93
N ARG A 206 -1.45 9.91 -11.51
CA ARG A 206 -0.82 10.32 -10.25
C ARG A 206 -0.58 11.82 -10.17
N TRP A 207 -0.11 12.43 -11.27
CA TRP A 207 0.13 13.86 -11.30
C TRP A 207 -1.18 14.65 -11.25
N LEU A 208 -2.20 14.23 -12.01
CA LEU A 208 -3.52 14.84 -12.04
C LEU A 208 -4.26 14.73 -10.71
N LEU A 209 -4.10 13.62 -9.99
CA LEU A 209 -4.67 13.43 -8.65
C LEU A 209 -4.15 14.44 -7.61
N ARG A 210 -3.02 15.11 -7.85
CA ARG A 210 -2.52 16.22 -7.01
C ARG A 210 -3.25 17.55 -7.25
N SER A 211 -4.00 17.67 -8.35
CA SER A 211 -4.80 18.86 -8.66
C SER A 211 -6.14 18.77 -7.93
N HIS A 212 -6.48 19.80 -7.15
CA HIS A 212 -7.81 19.95 -6.56
C HIS A 212 -8.87 20.10 -7.66
N PHE A 213 -8.58 20.85 -8.71
CA PHE A 213 -9.52 21.09 -9.81
C PHE A 213 -9.86 19.80 -10.57
N PHE A 214 -8.85 18.99 -10.89
CA PHE A 214 -9.07 17.68 -11.51
C PHE A 214 -9.94 16.77 -10.64
N ARG A 215 -9.69 16.72 -9.33
CA ARG A 215 -10.50 15.91 -8.40
C ARG A 215 -11.96 16.36 -8.37
N VAL A 216 -12.23 17.67 -8.41
CA VAL A 216 -13.61 18.22 -8.51
C VAL A 216 -14.30 17.79 -9.81
N ILE A 217 -13.64 17.98 -10.96
CA ILE A 217 -14.21 17.61 -12.26
C ILE A 217 -14.48 16.10 -12.31
N ARG A 218 -13.53 15.29 -11.86
CA ARG A 218 -13.65 13.84 -11.82
C ARG A 218 -14.84 13.43 -10.95
N SER A 219 -14.99 14.01 -9.77
CA SER A 219 -16.08 13.68 -8.86
C SER A 219 -17.45 14.08 -9.41
N ALA A 220 -17.57 15.28 -9.98
CA ALA A 220 -18.79 15.71 -10.66
C ALA A 220 -19.16 14.80 -11.84
N THR A 221 -18.16 14.36 -12.61
CA THR A 221 -18.37 13.44 -13.74
C THR A 221 -18.89 12.08 -13.27
N LEU A 222 -18.31 11.51 -12.21
CA LEU A 222 -18.76 10.24 -11.64
C LEU A 222 -20.16 10.33 -11.02
N ALA A 223 -20.48 11.44 -10.36
CA ALA A 223 -21.81 11.70 -9.84
C ALA A 223 -22.86 11.76 -10.97
N LEU A 224 -22.51 12.30 -12.13
CA LEU A 224 -23.39 12.41 -13.30
C LEU A 224 -23.58 11.09 -14.06
N LEU A 225 -22.51 10.30 -14.24
CA LEU A 225 -22.56 9.06 -15.01
C LEU A 225 -23.25 7.91 -14.27
N GLY A 226 -23.49 8.06 -12.96
CA GLY A 226 -23.97 6.97 -12.11
C GLY A 226 -22.87 5.96 -11.82
N ARG A 227 -22.97 5.29 -10.67
CA ARG A 227 -21.97 4.32 -10.23
C ARG A 227 -22.45 2.91 -10.55
N PRO A 228 -21.62 2.03 -11.16
CA PRO A 228 -21.98 0.63 -11.33
C PRO A 228 -22.22 0.00 -9.95
N SER A 229 -23.41 -0.54 -9.75
CA SER A 229 -23.88 -1.12 -8.48
C SER A 229 -24.34 -2.57 -8.67
N ALA A 230 -23.58 -3.36 -9.41
CA ALA A 230 -23.89 -4.77 -9.60
C ALA A 230 -22.96 -5.62 -8.73
N PRO A 231 -23.46 -6.44 -7.79
CA PRO A 231 -22.65 -7.52 -7.24
C PRO A 231 -22.31 -8.45 -8.40
N GLY A 232 -21.05 -8.48 -8.82
CA GLY A 232 -20.60 -9.51 -9.75
C GLY A 232 -20.15 -10.78 -9.02
N PRO A 233 -19.61 -11.76 -9.75
CA PRO A 233 -19.23 -13.05 -9.17
C PRO A 233 -18.23 -12.89 -8.01
N ASP A 234 -18.24 -13.85 -7.07
CA ASP A 234 -17.28 -13.95 -5.96
C ASP A 234 -15.87 -14.25 -6.52
N VAL A 235 -15.23 -13.22 -7.08
CA VAL A 235 -13.85 -13.28 -7.56
C VAL A 235 -12.95 -12.94 -6.37
N PRO A 236 -12.01 -13.82 -5.97
CA PRO A 236 -11.05 -13.48 -4.95
C PRO A 236 -10.20 -12.31 -5.45
N ARG A 237 -9.87 -11.37 -4.57
CA ARG A 237 -8.97 -10.26 -4.90
C ARG A 237 -7.65 -10.76 -5.50
N VAL A 238 -7.10 -11.86 -4.99
CA VAL A 238 -5.97 -12.56 -5.61
C VAL A 238 -6.26 -14.05 -5.62
N GLY A 239 -6.25 -14.67 -6.81
CA GLY A 239 -6.37 -16.12 -6.93
C GLY A 239 -5.13 -16.87 -6.42
N SER A 240 -5.28 -18.13 -6.01
CA SER A 240 -4.18 -18.91 -5.41
C SER A 240 -2.95 -19.09 -6.31
N GLU A 241 -3.14 -19.25 -7.62
CA GLU A 241 -2.03 -19.33 -8.57
C GLU A 241 -1.26 -18.01 -8.62
N ARG A 242 -2.01 -16.90 -8.67
CA ARG A 242 -1.41 -15.56 -8.67
C ARG A 242 -0.71 -15.23 -7.35
N LEU A 243 -1.25 -15.67 -6.21
CA LEU A 243 -0.57 -15.57 -4.93
C LEU A 243 0.81 -16.26 -4.99
N ALA A 244 0.86 -17.48 -5.53
CA ALA A 244 2.12 -18.20 -5.70
C ALA A 244 3.11 -17.46 -6.62
N ASP A 245 2.62 -16.92 -7.74
CA ASP A 245 3.42 -16.11 -8.66
C ASP A 245 3.95 -14.83 -7.99
N ASN A 246 3.13 -14.16 -7.18
CA ASN A 246 3.52 -12.96 -6.45
C ASN A 246 4.66 -13.24 -5.45
N VAL A 247 4.60 -14.38 -4.75
CA VAL A 247 5.65 -14.80 -3.81
C VAL A 247 6.94 -15.12 -4.54
N ARG A 248 6.86 -15.85 -5.66
CA ARG A 248 8.02 -16.16 -6.52
C ARG A 248 8.68 -14.88 -7.05
N ALA A 249 7.88 -13.97 -7.59
CA ALA A 249 8.36 -12.69 -8.10
C ALA A 249 8.97 -11.81 -7.00
N LEU A 250 8.37 -11.77 -5.80
CA LEU A 250 8.94 -11.02 -4.68
C LEU A 250 10.28 -11.61 -4.23
N ALA A 251 10.37 -12.94 -4.12
CA ALA A 251 11.62 -13.60 -3.74
C ALA A 251 12.74 -13.33 -4.76
N GLU A 252 12.43 -13.45 -6.06
CA GLU A 252 13.37 -13.12 -7.13
C GLU A 252 13.85 -11.67 -7.05
N ASP A 253 12.93 -10.72 -6.89
CA ASP A 253 13.25 -9.30 -6.78
C ASP A 253 14.15 -9.04 -5.55
N VAL A 254 13.78 -9.55 -4.37
CA VAL A 254 14.55 -9.38 -3.12
C VAL A 254 15.95 -9.97 -3.22
N VAL A 255 16.08 -11.18 -3.78
CA VAL A 255 17.39 -11.83 -3.99
C VAL A 255 18.23 -11.05 -5.00
N SER A 256 17.62 -10.56 -6.08
CA SER A 256 18.30 -9.73 -7.08
C SER A 256 18.84 -8.43 -6.50
N ASP A 257 18.19 -7.90 -5.47
CA ASP A 257 18.58 -6.69 -4.75
C ASP A 257 19.62 -6.97 -3.64
N GLY A 258 20.05 -8.23 -3.47
CA GLY A 258 21.04 -8.65 -2.47
C GLY A 258 20.46 -8.91 -1.07
N GLY A 259 19.14 -8.94 -0.93
CA GLY A 259 18.45 -9.25 0.32
C GLY A 259 18.01 -10.71 0.41
N ARG A 260 17.33 -11.04 1.51
CA ARG A 260 16.63 -12.32 1.68
C ARG A 260 15.17 -12.13 2.09
N LEU A 261 14.32 -13.05 1.66
CA LEU A 261 12.91 -13.06 2.02
C LEU A 261 12.66 -13.93 3.27
N VAL A 262 11.83 -13.41 4.17
CA VAL A 262 11.26 -14.13 5.31
C VAL A 262 9.74 -14.01 5.21
N LEU A 263 9.03 -15.13 5.37
CA LEU A 263 7.58 -15.13 5.51
C LEU A 263 7.23 -15.19 7.00
N LEU A 264 6.46 -14.20 7.47
CA LEU A 264 5.74 -14.30 8.73
C LEU A 264 4.31 -14.72 8.41
N VAL A 265 3.92 -15.92 8.84
CA VAL A 265 2.56 -16.41 8.61
C VAL A 265 1.58 -15.56 9.42
N SER A 266 0.55 -15.06 8.74
CA SER A 266 -0.48 -14.22 9.35
C SER A 266 -1.22 -14.99 10.45
N PRO A 267 -1.29 -14.49 11.70
CA PRO A 267 -1.97 -15.16 12.79
C PRO A 267 -3.49 -15.07 12.61
N VAL A 268 -4.22 -16.06 13.12
CA VAL A 268 -5.69 -16.04 13.18
C VAL A 268 -6.15 -16.33 14.61
N SER A 269 -7.07 -15.52 15.13
CA SER A 269 -7.58 -15.68 16.49
C SER A 269 -8.25 -17.04 16.71
N PRO A 270 -8.07 -17.69 17.87
CA PRO A 270 -8.84 -18.88 18.24
C PRO A 270 -10.37 -18.66 18.19
N ALA A 271 -10.82 -17.40 18.35
CA ALA A 271 -12.23 -17.03 18.23
C ALA A 271 -12.76 -17.10 16.78
N ALA A 272 -11.89 -17.29 15.78
CA ALA A 272 -12.28 -17.37 14.38
C ALA A 272 -12.92 -18.71 13.98
N ALA A 273 -13.12 -19.66 14.90
CA ALA A 273 -13.68 -20.98 14.59
C ALA A 273 -15.06 -20.95 13.87
N GLY A 274 -15.85 -19.90 14.09
CA GLY A 274 -17.12 -19.66 13.39
C GLY A 274 -17.04 -18.73 12.18
N TRP A 275 -15.84 -18.23 11.84
CA TRP A 275 -15.65 -17.28 10.76
C TRP A 275 -15.83 -17.99 9.40
N PRO A 276 -16.82 -17.63 8.57
CA PRO A 276 -17.16 -18.38 7.35
C PRO A 276 -16.02 -18.55 6.36
N ARG A 277 -15.01 -17.66 6.41
CA ARG A 277 -13.87 -17.65 5.48
C ARG A 277 -12.62 -18.34 6.05
N LEU A 278 -12.68 -18.87 7.27
CA LEU A 278 -11.51 -19.46 7.94
C LEU A 278 -10.85 -20.56 7.09
N ALA A 279 -11.65 -21.45 6.48
CA ALA A 279 -11.11 -22.53 5.67
C ALA A 279 -10.31 -22.02 4.45
N GLU A 280 -10.82 -20.98 3.78
CA GLU A 280 -10.14 -20.40 2.62
C GLU A 280 -8.89 -19.62 3.04
N VAL A 281 -8.95 -18.88 4.16
CA VAL A 281 -7.77 -18.23 4.75
C VAL A 281 -6.69 -19.26 5.11
N GLN A 282 -7.05 -20.38 5.74
CA GLN A 282 -6.12 -21.45 6.07
C GLN A 282 -5.50 -22.07 4.81
N ARG A 283 -6.29 -22.26 3.75
CA ARG A 283 -5.79 -22.74 2.45
C ARG A 283 -4.79 -21.75 1.84
N TYR A 284 -5.08 -20.46 1.85
CA TYR A 284 -4.17 -19.43 1.32
C TYR A 284 -2.88 -19.32 2.15
N ARG A 285 -2.97 -19.43 3.48
CA ARG A 285 -1.80 -19.51 4.36
C ARG A 285 -0.91 -20.71 4.02
N ALA A 286 -1.50 -21.88 3.80
CA ALA A 286 -0.76 -23.09 3.44
C ALA A 286 -0.04 -22.95 2.10
N ILE A 287 -0.70 -22.37 1.08
CA ILE A 287 -0.10 -22.10 -0.23
C ILE A 287 1.05 -21.11 -0.10
N LEU A 288 0.81 -19.96 0.56
CA LEU A 288 1.83 -18.94 0.81
C LEU A 288 3.07 -19.53 1.50
N ALA A 289 2.87 -20.35 2.53
CA ALA A 289 3.96 -21.00 3.25
C ALA A 289 4.67 -22.07 2.43
N ALA A 290 3.96 -22.83 1.59
CA ALA A 290 4.57 -23.81 0.69
C ALA A 290 5.44 -23.13 -0.37
N GLU A 291 4.93 -22.07 -1.01
CA GLU A 291 5.65 -21.31 -2.04
C GLU A 291 6.85 -20.58 -1.44
N ALA A 292 6.71 -19.96 -0.27
CA ALA A 292 7.83 -19.33 0.44
C ALA A 292 8.95 -20.33 0.73
N ARG A 293 8.63 -21.55 1.17
CA ARG A 293 9.63 -22.62 1.34
C ARG A 293 10.27 -23.03 0.02
N ALA A 294 9.48 -23.14 -1.05
CA ALA A 294 9.96 -23.55 -2.38
C ALA A 294 10.98 -22.58 -2.97
N VAL A 295 10.84 -21.27 -2.70
CA VAL A 295 11.79 -20.22 -3.12
C VAL A 295 12.94 -20.00 -2.13
N GLY A 296 13.06 -20.84 -1.10
CA GLY A 296 14.14 -20.76 -0.10
C GLY A 296 13.97 -19.67 0.95
N ALA A 297 12.78 -19.09 1.10
CA ALA A 297 12.48 -18.15 2.17
C ALA A 297 12.38 -18.87 3.52
N VAL A 298 12.80 -18.20 4.59
CA VAL A 298 12.55 -18.70 5.96
C VAL A 298 11.09 -18.44 6.31
N VAL A 299 10.37 -19.48 6.76
CA VAL A 299 8.97 -19.37 7.19
C VAL A 299 8.90 -19.38 8.70
N VAL A 300 8.33 -18.32 9.27
CA VAL A 300 8.07 -18.17 10.71
C VAL A 300 6.60 -18.45 10.97
N GLU A 301 6.34 -19.63 11.53
CA GLU A 301 5.03 -20.05 11.99
C GLU A 301 4.75 -19.43 13.36
N VAL A 302 3.54 -18.88 13.54
CA VAL A 302 3.12 -18.26 14.82
C VAL A 302 1.93 -18.99 15.45
N SER A 303 1.46 -20.06 14.81
CA SER A 303 0.30 -20.83 15.25
C SER A 303 0.45 -21.35 16.67
N GLU A 304 1.61 -21.91 17.03
CA GLU A 304 1.86 -22.41 18.40
C GLU A 304 1.92 -21.30 19.45
N LEU A 305 2.39 -20.11 19.07
CA LEU A 305 2.61 -18.98 19.98
C LEU A 305 1.35 -18.16 20.25
N MET A 306 0.33 -18.29 19.39
CA MET A 306 -0.86 -17.45 19.42
C MET A 306 -2.14 -18.28 19.30
N GLU A 307 -2.25 -19.11 18.27
CA GLU A 307 -3.49 -19.83 17.95
C GLU A 307 -3.71 -21.05 18.85
N ALA A 308 -2.69 -21.91 18.99
CA ALA A 308 -2.75 -23.13 19.79
C ALA A 308 -2.83 -22.85 21.31
N THR A 309 -2.55 -21.62 21.73
CA THR A 309 -2.70 -21.20 23.14
C THR A 309 -4.16 -21.14 23.57
N GLY A 310 -5.10 -21.01 22.62
CA GLY A 310 -6.51 -20.75 22.89
C GLY A 310 -6.81 -19.34 23.42
N ASP A 311 -5.80 -18.48 23.58
CA ASP A 311 -5.95 -17.14 24.14
C ASP A 311 -6.39 -16.12 23.07
N SER A 312 -7.70 -15.98 22.87
CA SER A 312 -8.26 -14.95 22.00
C SER A 312 -8.02 -13.52 22.49
N ALA A 313 -7.62 -13.32 23.76
CA ALA A 313 -7.28 -12.01 24.30
C ALA A 313 -5.93 -11.48 23.80
N LEU A 314 -5.24 -12.20 22.92
CA LEU A 314 -4.10 -11.70 22.14
C LEU A 314 -4.53 -10.89 20.91
N PHE A 315 -5.83 -10.87 20.58
CA PHE A 315 -6.38 -10.24 19.40
C PHE A 315 -7.40 -9.15 19.75
N LEU A 316 -7.57 -8.20 18.84
CA LEU A 316 -8.66 -7.21 18.86
C LEU A 316 -9.92 -7.79 18.21
N ASP A 317 -9.74 -8.66 17.21
CA ASP A 317 -10.82 -9.34 16.49
C ASP A 317 -10.37 -10.74 16.01
N THR A 318 -10.92 -11.23 14.90
CA THR A 318 -10.58 -12.56 14.34
C THR A 318 -9.17 -12.66 13.75
N VAL A 319 -8.52 -11.54 13.40
CA VAL A 319 -7.24 -11.54 12.66
C VAL A 319 -6.22 -10.55 13.20
N HIS A 320 -6.65 -9.42 13.78
CA HIS A 320 -5.75 -8.35 14.22
C HIS A 320 -5.21 -8.60 15.63
N PRO A 321 -3.89 -8.82 15.81
CA PRO A 321 -3.29 -8.95 17.12
C PRO A 321 -3.34 -7.62 17.87
N ASN A 322 -3.58 -7.65 19.17
CA ASN A 322 -3.41 -6.47 20.01
C ASN A 322 -1.94 -6.29 20.41
N ALA A 323 -1.66 -5.32 21.28
CA ALA A 323 -0.31 -5.07 21.78
C ALA A 323 0.38 -6.31 22.39
N ARG A 324 -0.33 -7.26 23.00
CA ARG A 324 0.28 -8.52 23.50
C ARG A 324 0.54 -9.51 22.37
N GLY A 325 -0.36 -9.61 21.39
CA GLY A 325 -0.16 -10.43 20.20
C GLY A 325 1.04 -9.97 19.36
N HIS A 326 1.19 -8.66 19.14
CA HIS A 326 2.38 -8.08 18.52
C HIS A 326 3.68 -8.40 19.28
N ASP A 327 3.61 -8.63 20.60
CA ASP A 327 4.76 -9.08 21.39
C ASP A 327 5.25 -10.46 20.97
N ARG A 328 4.30 -11.37 20.76
CA ARG A 328 4.54 -12.74 20.33
C ARG A 328 5.12 -12.79 18.92
N LEU A 329 4.60 -11.96 18.01
CA LEU A 329 5.14 -11.80 16.67
C LEU A 329 6.61 -11.32 16.69
N ALA A 330 6.91 -10.30 17.50
CA ALA A 330 8.28 -9.81 17.65
C ALA A 330 9.21 -10.87 18.27
N ALA A 331 8.74 -11.63 19.25
CA ALA A 331 9.51 -12.72 19.86
C ALA A 331 9.80 -13.86 18.87
N ALA A 332 8.84 -14.20 17.99
CA ALA A 332 9.00 -15.23 16.97
C ALA A 332 10.02 -14.83 15.89
N LEU A 333 9.99 -13.56 15.47
CA LEU A 333 10.86 -13.06 14.41
C LEU A 333 12.30 -12.78 14.86
N LEU A 334 12.50 -12.35 16.11
CA LEU A 334 13.82 -11.87 16.56
C LEU A 334 14.96 -12.88 16.31
N PRO A 335 14.84 -14.18 16.65
CA PRO A 335 15.90 -15.17 16.42
C PRO A 335 16.19 -15.44 14.94
N VAL A 336 15.27 -15.11 14.03
CA VAL A 336 15.43 -15.28 12.58
C VAL A 336 16.12 -14.08 11.95
N LEU A 337 16.00 -12.91 12.59
CA LEU A 337 16.55 -11.64 12.09
C LEU A 337 17.91 -11.31 12.69
N THR A 338 18.24 -11.85 13.87
CA THR A 338 19.56 -11.70 14.49
C THR A 338 20.40 -12.96 14.25
N PRO A 339 21.60 -12.84 13.65
CA PRO A 339 22.54 -13.95 13.50
C PRO A 339 22.96 -14.60 14.83
#